data_AF-A0A6N9UBN9-F1
#
_entry.id   AF-A0A6N9UBN9-F1
#
_cell.length_a   1.000
_cell.length_b   1.000
_cell.length_c   1.000
_cell.angle_alpha   90.00
_cell.angle_beta   90.00
_cell.angle_gamma   90.00
#
_symmetry.space_group_name_H-M   'P 1'
#
loop_
_entity.id
_entity.type
_entity.pdbx_description
1 polymer ?
#
loop_
_entity_poly.entity_id
_entity_poly.type
_entity_poly.pdbx_seq_one_letter_code
_entity_poly.pdbx_strand_id
1 'polypeptide(L)'
;YRATVLLKGSTTLVAQDGDAPVRVNPTGTSWLATAGSGDVLSGLTGSLLAAGLDPRDAASVGAYLHGLAARRSSDGAPVAARDVAEAIPAAWRDVYA
;
A
#
# COMPACT_ATOMS: atom_id res chain seq x y z
N TYR A 1 18.50 0.34 -15.81
CA TYR A 1 17.33 -0.43 -15.33
C TYR A 1 16.11 0.47 -15.38
N ARG A 2 14.95 -0.03 -15.80
CA ARG A 2 13.68 0.69 -15.74
C ARG A 2 12.84 0.07 -14.63
N ALA A 3 12.48 0.84 -13.61
CA ALA A 3 11.79 0.33 -12.43
C ALA A 3 10.77 1.34 -11.89
N THR A 4 9.76 0.81 -11.19
CA THR A 4 8.91 1.58 -10.28
C THR A 4 9.37 1.28 -8.86
N VAL A 5 9.49 2.33 -8.04
CA VAL A 5 9.98 2.27 -6.67
C VAL A 5 8.91 2.78 -5.71
N LEU A 6 8.60 1.98 -4.69
CA LEU A 6 7.84 2.40 -3.53
C LEU A 6 8.81 2.72 -2.40
N LEU A 7 9.05 4.01 -2.14
CA LEU A 7 9.79 4.45 -0.96
C LEU A 7 8.82 4.49 0.23
N LYS A 8 8.89 3.47 1.08
CA LYS A 8 8.00 3.31 2.24
C LYS A 8 8.33 4.34 3.33
N GLY A 9 7.30 4.81 4.02
CA GLY A 9 7.39 5.73 5.14
C GLY A 9 6.00 6.02 5.73
N SER A 10 5.90 7.00 6.63
CA SER A 10 4.59 7.54 7.05
C SER A 10 3.77 8.06 5.86
N THR A 11 4.48 8.57 4.86
CA THR A 11 3.97 8.90 3.54
C THR A 11 4.76 8.08 2.52
N THR A 12 4.09 7.13 1.85
CA THR A 12 4.76 6.33 0.82
C THR A 12 4.85 7.13 -0.48
N LEU A 13 6.04 7.17 -1.08
CA LEU A 13 6.26 7.77 -2.40
C LEU A 13 6.35 6.69 -3.47
N VAL A 14 5.68 6.90 -4.60
CA VAL A 14 5.73 6.03 -5.76
C VAL A 14 6.38 6.78 -6.90
N ALA A 15 7.61 6.40 -7.22
CA ALA A 15 8.40 6.95 -8.31
C ALA A 15 8.52 5.91 -9.44
N GLN A 16 8.58 6.39 -10.68
CA GLN A 16 8.85 5.56 -11.86
C GLN A 16 10.02 6.19 -12.63
N ASP A 17 10.79 5.36 -13.33
CA ASP A 17 11.80 5.76 -14.31
C ASP A 17 11.30 6.87 -15.27
N GLY A 18 12.15 7.88 -15.52
CA GLY A 18 11.87 9.05 -16.35
C GLY A 18 11.34 10.27 -15.57
N ASP A 19 10.86 11.29 -16.30
CA ASP A 19 10.40 12.58 -15.73
C ASP A 19 8.94 12.55 -15.24
N ALA A 20 8.40 11.36 -14.95
CA ALA A 20 7.03 11.23 -14.45
C ALA A 20 6.93 11.79 -13.02
N PRO A 21 5.87 12.54 -12.67
CA PRO A 21 5.70 13.05 -11.31
C PRO A 21 5.67 11.94 -10.26
N VAL A 22 6.26 12.17 -9.09
CA VAL A 22 6.15 11.25 -7.96
C VAL A 22 4.72 11.26 -7.42
N ARG A 23 4.10 10.10 -7.28
CA ARG A 23 2.81 9.98 -6.59
C ARG A 23 3.06 9.86 -5.08
N VAL A 24 2.21 10.53 -4.31
CA VAL A 24 2.33 10.59 -2.85
C VAL A 24 1.11 9.89 -2.26
N ASN A 25 1.34 8.88 -1.41
CA ASN A 25 0.27 8.20 -0.69
C ASN A 25 0.18 8.71 0.76
N PRO A 26 -0.86 9.48 1.11
CA PRO A 26 -1.03 10.03 2.45
C PRO A 26 -1.79 9.07 3.38
N THR A 27 -2.15 7.85 2.96
CA THR A 27 -2.94 6.92 3.79
C THR A 27 -2.12 6.17 4.84
N GLY A 28 -0.80 6.34 4.86
CA GLY A 28 0.06 5.72 5.88
C GLY A 28 -0.34 6.11 7.31
N THR A 29 0.06 5.26 8.25
CA THR A 29 -0.13 5.45 9.70
C THR A 29 1.09 4.89 10.43
N SER A 30 1.42 5.43 11.60
CA SER A 30 2.52 4.93 12.44
C SER A 30 2.32 3.46 12.84
N TRP A 31 1.08 2.99 12.88
CA TRP A 31 0.75 1.60 13.20
C TRP A 31 1.25 0.60 12.15
N LEU A 32 1.62 1.05 10.95
CA LEU A 32 2.28 0.22 9.94
C LEU A 32 3.76 -0.09 10.26
N ALA A 33 4.35 0.55 11.28
CA ALA A 33 5.69 0.24 11.79
C ALA A 33 5.70 -1.08 12.60
N THR A 34 5.05 -2.11 12.07
CA THR A 34 4.95 -3.46 12.62
C THR A 34 5.67 -4.45 11.71
N ALA A 35 6.29 -5.48 12.28
CA ALA A 35 6.99 -6.49 11.49
C ALA A 35 6.01 -7.19 10.53
N GLY A 36 6.45 -7.38 9.28
CA GLY A 36 5.66 -8.06 8.24
C GLY A 36 4.68 -7.17 7.46
N SER A 37 4.43 -5.91 7.87
CA SER A 37 3.56 -5.01 7.08
C SER A 37 4.11 -4.79 5.66
N GLY A 38 5.44 -4.76 5.54
CA GLY A 38 6.13 -4.68 4.27
C GLY A 38 5.85 -5.85 3.32
N ASP A 39 5.63 -7.06 3.87
CA ASP A 39 5.31 -8.29 3.12
C ASP A 39 3.86 -8.29 2.65
N VAL A 40 2.95 -7.75 3.46
CA VAL A 40 1.55 -7.53 3.07
C VAL A 40 1.48 -6.56 1.89
N LEU A 41 2.21 -5.44 1.96
CA LEU A 41 2.26 -4.47 0.87
C LEU A 41 2.87 -5.06 -0.41
N SER A 42 3.96 -5.84 -0.31
CA SER A 42 4.58 -6.44 -1.49
C SER A 42 3.69 -7.52 -2.10
N GLY A 43 3.05 -8.36 -1.29
CA GLY A 43 2.09 -9.37 -1.74
C GLY A 43 0.87 -8.76 -2.43
N LEU A 44 0.30 -7.70 -1.85
CA LEU A 44 -0.80 -6.95 -2.47
C LEU A 44 -0.38 -6.29 -3.79
N THR A 45 0.80 -5.68 -3.84
CA THR A 45 1.30 -5.07 -5.09
C THR A 45 1.55 -6.14 -6.15
N GLY A 46 2.10 -7.31 -5.75
CA GLY A 46 2.32 -8.44 -6.64
C GLY A 46 1.02 -9.03 -7.20
N SER A 47 -0.03 -9.13 -6.40
CA SER A 47 -1.33 -9.61 -6.89
C SER A 47 -1.98 -8.64 -7.87
N LEU A 48 -1.85 -7.33 -7.65
CA LEU A 48 -2.32 -6.29 -8.58
C LEU A 48 -1.56 -6.33 -9.91
N LEU A 49 -0.25 -6.52 -9.86
CA LEU A 49 0.57 -6.76 -11.07
C LEU A 49 0.10 -8.02 -11.81
N ALA A 50 -0.12 -9.12 -11.10
CA ALA A 50 -0.59 -10.37 -11.69
C ALA A 50 -2.01 -10.24 -12.29
N ALA A 51 -2.83 -9.34 -11.75
CA ALA A 51 -4.15 -8.98 -12.29
C ALA A 51 -4.09 -8.05 -13.52
N GLY A 52 -2.90 -7.58 -13.91
CA GLY A 52 -2.68 -6.82 -15.15
C GLY A 52 -2.55 -5.31 -14.99
N LEU A 53 -2.46 -4.78 -13.76
CA LEU A 53 -2.13 -3.36 -13.57
C LEU A 53 -0.69 -3.08 -13.98
N ASP A 54 -0.44 -1.88 -14.52
CA ASP A 54 0.93 -1.43 -14.75
C ASP A 54 1.67 -1.23 -13.41
N PRO A 55 3.01 -1.26 -13.39
CA PRO A 55 3.76 -1.19 -12.14
C PRO A 55 3.50 0.05 -11.27
N ARG A 56 3.28 1.22 -11.86
CA ARG A 56 3.05 2.47 -11.12
C ARG A 56 1.64 2.52 -10.55
N ASP A 57 0.66 2.04 -11.30
CA ASP A 57 -0.71 1.91 -10.81
C ASP A 57 -0.83 0.82 -9.73
N ALA A 58 -0.24 -0.36 -9.94
CA ALA A 58 -0.19 -1.43 -8.94
C ALA A 58 0.47 -0.95 -7.64
N ALA A 59 1.60 -0.23 -7.74
CA ALA A 59 2.28 0.37 -6.61
C ALA A 59 1.41 1.40 -5.87
N SER A 60 0.71 2.26 -6.63
CA SER A 60 -0.12 3.33 -6.06
C SER A 60 -1.34 2.77 -5.35
N VAL A 61 -2.06 1.86 -6.01
CA VAL A 61 -3.25 1.19 -5.46
C VAL A 61 -2.85 0.31 -4.26
N GLY A 62 -1.77 -0.45 -4.37
CA GLY A 62 -1.24 -1.27 -3.28
C GLY A 62 -0.89 -0.45 -2.04
N ALA A 63 -0.14 0.65 -2.21
CA ALA A 63 0.20 1.55 -1.11
C ALA A 63 -1.04 2.19 -0.46
N TYR A 64 -1.99 2.64 -1.28
CA TYR A 64 -3.20 3.29 -0.81
C TYR A 64 -4.07 2.34 0.03
N LEU A 65 -4.39 1.17 -0.51
CA LEU A 65 -5.22 0.15 0.16
C LEU A 65 -4.54 -0.40 1.41
N HIS A 66 -3.22 -0.61 1.39
CA HIS A 66 -2.47 -1.05 2.56
C HIS A 66 -2.56 -0.04 3.72
N GLY A 67 -2.43 1.26 3.43
CA GLY A 67 -2.60 2.31 4.43
C GLY A 67 -4.04 2.40 4.96
N LEU A 68 -5.03 2.29 4.07
CA LEU A 68 -6.44 2.30 4.46
C LEU A 68 -6.82 1.08 5.32
N ALA A 69 -6.32 -0.10 4.95
CA ALA A 69 -6.50 -1.33 5.71
C ALA A 69 -5.92 -1.20 7.13
N ALA A 70 -4.71 -0.62 7.26
CA ALA A 70 -4.09 -0.38 8.56
C ALA A 70 -4.85 0.63 9.42
N ARG A 71 -5.38 1.71 8.83
CA ARG A 71 -6.25 2.66 9.56
C ARG A 71 -7.51 1.99 10.09
N ARG A 72 -8.08 1.07 9.31
CA ARG A 72 -9.25 0.29 9.74
C ARG A 72 -8.95 -0.72 10.83
N SER A 73 -7.87 -1.47 10.70
CA SER A 73 -7.54 -2.51 11.67
C SER A 73 -6.96 -1.96 12.98
N SER A 74 -6.39 -0.75 12.96
CA SER A 74 -5.77 -0.16 14.15
C SER A 74 -6.76 0.37 15.17
N ASP A 75 -7.85 1.01 14.74
CA ASP A 75 -8.77 1.73 15.65
C ASP A 75 -8.03 2.58 16.71
N GLY A 76 -6.92 3.21 16.31
CA GLY A 76 -6.07 4.02 17.19
C GLY A 76 -5.04 3.25 18.04
N ALA A 77 -4.86 1.94 17.81
CA ALA A 77 -3.93 1.07 18.52
C ALA A 77 -2.93 0.36 17.57
N PRO A 78 -1.82 -0.20 18.10
CA PRO A 78 -0.90 -1.02 17.29
C PRO A 78 -1.59 -2.19 16.59
N VAL A 79 -1.13 -2.52 15.38
CA VAL A 79 -1.65 -3.64 14.57
C VAL A 79 -0.57 -4.66 14.26
N ALA A 80 -0.95 -5.92 14.11
CA ALA A 80 -0.11 -6.91 13.46
C ALA A 80 -0.30 -6.87 11.94
N ALA A 81 0.71 -7.31 11.19
CA ALA A 81 0.63 -7.40 9.74
C ALA A 81 -0.57 -8.23 9.24
N ARG A 82 -0.92 -9.32 9.96
CA ARG A 82 -2.09 -10.14 9.63
C ARG A 82 -3.40 -9.34 9.69
N ASP A 83 -3.54 -8.44 10.68
CA ASP A 83 -4.78 -7.67 10.87
C ASP A 83 -4.93 -6.67 9.72
N VAL A 84 -3.81 -6.12 9.23
CA VAL A 84 -3.78 -5.29 8.02
C VAL A 84 -4.18 -6.11 6.79
N ALA A 85 -3.65 -7.33 6.63
CA ALA A 85 -3.98 -8.19 5.49
C ALA A 85 -5.47 -8.58 5.47
N GLU A 86 -6.05 -8.93 6.62
CA GLU A 86 -7.46 -9.28 6.78
C GLU A 86 -8.40 -8.09 6.52
N ALA A 87 -7.93 -6.86 6.75
CA ALA A 87 -8.69 -5.64 6.50
C ALA A 87 -8.68 -5.18 5.03
N ILE A 88 -7.87 -5.77 4.13
CA ILE A 88 -7.78 -5.37 2.72
C ILE A 88 -9.15 -5.45 1.99
N PRO A 89 -9.97 -6.51 2.12
CA PRO A 89 -11.27 -6.54 1.46
C PRO A 89 -12.22 -5.42 1.91
N ALA A 90 -12.14 -5.00 3.17
CA ALA A 90 -12.87 -3.83 3.64
C ALA A 90 -12.28 -2.54 3.04
N ALA A 91 -10.95 -2.40 3.04
CA ALA A 91 -10.21 -1.32 2.33
C ALA A 91 -10.69 -1.15 0.90
N TRP A 92 -10.82 -2.25 0.18
CA TRP A 92 -11.28 -2.27 -1.20
C TRP A 92 -12.72 -1.78 -1.37
N ARG A 93 -13.63 -2.16 -0.47
CA ARG A 93 -15.04 -1.73 -0.57
C ARG A 93 -15.23 -0.22 -0.41
N ASP A 94 -14.37 0.45 0.36
CA ASP A 94 -14.44 1.91 0.54
C ASP A 94 -14.10 2.70 -0.72
N VAL A 95 -13.29 2.14 -1.61
CA VAL A 95 -12.87 2.85 -2.83
C VAL A 95 -13.77 2.54 -4.02
N TYR A 96 -14.64 1.53 -3.88
CA TYR A 96 -15.53 1.07 -4.94
C TYR A 96 -16.97 1.61 -4.81
N ALA A 97 -17.31 2.16 -3.65
CA ALA A 97 -18.60 2.81 -3.36
C ALA A 97 -18.54 4.30 -3.68
#